data_AF-A0A0P6VMK9-F1
#
_entry.id   AF-A0A0P6VMK9-F1
#
_cell.length_a   1.000
_cell.length_b   1.000
_cell.length_c   1.000
_cell.angle_alpha   90.00
_cell.angle_beta   90.00
_cell.angle_gamma   90.00
#
_symmetry.space_group_name_H-M   'P 1'
#
loop_
_entity.id
_entity.type
_entity.pdbx_description
1 polymer ?
#
loop_
_entity_poly.entity_id
_entity_poly.type
_entity_poly.pdbx_seq_one_letter_code
_entity_poly.pdbx_strand_id
1 'polypeptide(L)'
;MGMAAVHFGQTDVSVDMVVSGAVKARSLTETKIAGIRAVTGRLRILALNAMIEANQAGDHGRGFAVVAQEVRAISAEVEALSGDFSTELIREIARLEETARRMATAAQGRRLIDLALNAVELIDRNLYERSCDVRWWATDSAMIDALARPGSETAAFAAHRLGVILDAYTVYLDLWLCDPSGQIVASGRPGRFPVAGQSAAGRPWFTAARALADGNDYAVADISAEPLLGGAHVATYAAGVREGGDPRGRLIGILGIQFDWAPQARAIVEGVRLTEDERARSRVLLVDADRRVIAASDGQGVLRDRIDLPAGQEAGSLFAPDGTLVAFHHTPGYETYRGLGWYGVIQQRP
;
A
#
# COMPACT_ATOMS: atom_id res chain seq x y z
N MET A 1 1.62 -12.07 -44.27
CA MET A 1 1.73 -10.76 -43.60
C MET A 1 2.20 -11.01 -42.17
N GLY A 2 3.50 -10.92 -41.93
CA GLY A 2 4.08 -11.11 -40.60
C GLY A 2 4.03 -9.79 -39.82
N MET A 3 3.34 -9.79 -38.68
CA MET A 3 3.39 -8.69 -37.73
C MET A 3 4.79 -8.67 -37.10
N ALA A 4 5.56 -7.63 -37.43
CA ALA A 4 6.78 -7.29 -36.72
C ALA A 4 6.43 -6.94 -35.27
N ALA A 5 6.94 -7.73 -34.33
CA ALA A 5 6.93 -7.38 -32.92
C ALA A 5 7.80 -6.14 -32.73
N VAL A 6 7.18 -5.00 -32.40
CA VAL A 6 7.88 -3.80 -31.98
C VAL A 6 8.42 -4.05 -30.58
N HIS A 7 9.70 -4.38 -30.49
CA HIS A 7 10.45 -4.38 -29.23
C HIS A 7 10.65 -2.92 -28.81
N PHE A 8 9.82 -2.43 -27.89
CA PHE A 8 10.17 -1.23 -27.12
C PHE A 8 11.29 -1.61 -26.16
N GLY A 9 12.53 -1.44 -26.62
CA GLY A 9 13.69 -1.42 -25.73
C GLY A 9 13.63 -0.18 -24.85
N GLN A 10 12.84 -0.24 -23.77
CA GLN A 10 13.09 0.61 -22.62
C GLN A 10 14.38 0.08 -21.99
N THR A 11 15.50 0.75 -22.26
CA THR A 11 16.65 0.72 -21.37
C THR A 11 16.18 1.32 -20.05
N ASP A 12 15.64 0.47 -19.19
CA ASP A 12 15.27 0.83 -17.84
C ASP A 12 16.58 1.12 -17.11
N VAL A 13 16.96 2.40 -17.07
CA VAL A 13 18.15 2.84 -16.35
C VAL A 13 17.83 2.64 -14.87
N SER A 14 18.17 1.47 -14.34
CA SER A 14 17.98 1.19 -12.92
C SER A 14 18.80 2.19 -12.11
N VAL A 15 18.26 2.63 -10.97
CA VAL A 15 18.99 3.54 -10.08
C VAL A 15 20.33 2.93 -9.65
N ASP A 16 20.39 1.61 -9.56
CA ASP A 16 21.62 0.87 -9.29
C ASP A 16 22.70 1.10 -10.37
N MET A 17 22.33 1.16 -11.66
CA MET A 17 23.26 1.54 -12.73
C MET A 17 23.74 2.98 -12.60
N VAL A 18 22.90 3.91 -12.15
CA VAL A 18 23.29 5.31 -11.91
C VAL A 18 24.27 5.41 -10.75
N VAL A 19 24.00 4.73 -9.63
CA VAL A 19 24.87 4.69 -8.46
C VAL A 19 26.21 4.03 -8.81
N SER A 20 26.19 2.88 -9.48
CA SER A 20 27.40 2.19 -9.94
C SER A 20 28.21 3.04 -10.93
N GLY A 21 27.53 3.76 -11.83
CA GLY A 21 28.14 4.72 -12.75
C GLY A 21 28.84 5.87 -12.02
N ALA A 22 28.22 6.42 -10.97
CA ALA A 22 28.80 7.48 -10.15
C ALA A 22 30.06 7.01 -9.41
N VAL A 23 30.03 5.82 -8.81
CA VAL A 23 31.20 5.20 -8.16
C VAL A 23 32.35 5.01 -9.16
N LYS A 24 32.05 4.53 -10.36
CA LYS A 24 33.05 4.35 -11.42
C LYS A 24 33.63 5.69 -11.89
N ALA A 25 32.79 6.71 -12.04
CA ALA A 25 33.23 8.06 -12.40
C ALA A 25 34.15 8.65 -11.32
N ARG A 26 33.84 8.43 -10.04
CA ARG A 26 34.70 8.84 -8.92
C ARG A 26 36.08 8.21 -9.00
N SER A 27 36.13 6.88 -9.10
CA SER A 27 37.40 6.13 -9.16
C SER A 27 38.26 6.54 -10.35
N LEU A 28 37.63 6.74 -11.52
CA LEU A 28 38.33 7.18 -12.72
C LEU A 28 38.92 8.59 -12.54
N THR A 29 38.13 9.52 -11.99
CA THR A 29 38.54 10.90 -11.71
C THR A 29 39.73 10.95 -10.75
N GLU A 30 39.66 10.23 -9.63
CA GLU A 30 40.76 10.14 -8.66
C GLU A 30 42.06 9.62 -9.33
N THR A 31 41.94 8.59 -10.16
CA THR A 31 43.08 8.01 -10.90
C THR A 31 43.70 9.00 -11.90
N LYS A 32 42.87 9.74 -12.66
CA LYS A 32 43.35 10.69 -13.66
C LYS A 32 44.02 11.91 -13.02
N ILE A 33 43.47 12.42 -11.92
CA ILE A 33 44.06 13.54 -11.17
C ILE A 33 45.38 13.15 -10.54
N ALA A 34 45.48 11.94 -9.99
CA ALA A 34 46.77 11.41 -9.51
C ALA A 34 47.82 11.36 -10.63
N GLY A 35 47.41 10.95 -11.84
CA GLY A 35 48.27 10.99 -13.03
C GLY A 35 48.73 12.40 -13.41
N ILE A 36 47.83 13.38 -13.40
CA ILE A 36 48.17 14.78 -13.68
C ILE A 36 49.17 15.31 -12.64
N ARG A 37 48.92 15.10 -11.34
CA ARG A 37 49.85 15.50 -10.27
C ARG A 37 51.23 14.87 -10.43
N ALA A 38 51.31 13.60 -10.85
CA ALA A 38 52.57 12.91 -11.10
C ALA A 38 53.33 13.49 -12.32
N VAL A 39 52.64 13.92 -13.37
CA VAL A 39 53.26 14.61 -14.52
C VAL A 39 53.74 16.00 -14.10
N THR A 40 52.89 16.78 -13.44
CA THR A 40 53.20 18.13 -12.96
C THR A 40 54.36 18.14 -11.96
N GLY A 41 54.43 17.15 -11.06
CA GLY A 41 55.57 16.97 -10.15
C GLY A 41 56.89 16.72 -10.90
N ARG A 42 56.87 15.89 -11.96
CA ARG A 42 58.05 15.66 -12.82
C ARG A 42 58.46 16.92 -13.59
N LEU A 43 57.50 17.67 -14.12
CA LEU A 43 57.77 18.95 -14.79
C LEU A 43 58.39 19.97 -13.84
N ARG A 44 57.92 20.03 -12.60
CA ARG A 44 58.47 20.90 -11.56
C ARG A 44 59.93 20.56 -11.22
N ILE A 45 60.26 19.27 -11.14
CA ILE A 45 61.65 18.82 -10.92
C ILE A 45 62.52 19.13 -12.14
N LEU A 46 62.00 18.90 -13.35
CA LEU A 46 62.73 19.21 -14.59
C LEU A 46 63.03 20.71 -14.71
N ALA A 47 62.03 21.55 -14.41
CA ALA A 47 62.18 23.00 -14.36
C ALA A 47 63.19 23.44 -13.29
N LEU A 48 63.19 22.80 -12.11
CA LEU A 48 64.18 23.07 -11.07
C LEU A 48 65.60 22.72 -11.54
N ASN A 49 65.79 21.55 -12.15
CA ASN A 49 67.09 21.14 -12.68
C ASN A 49 67.57 22.08 -13.79
N ALA A 50 66.68 22.48 -14.71
CA ALA A 50 66.98 23.46 -15.75
C ALA A 50 67.35 24.82 -15.17
N MET A 51 66.70 25.25 -14.09
CA MET A 51 67.04 26.48 -13.36
C MET A 51 68.43 26.41 -12.72
N ILE A 52 68.80 25.26 -12.14
CA ILE A 52 70.13 25.06 -11.55
C ILE A 52 71.21 25.16 -12.64
N GLU A 53 71.05 24.45 -13.75
CA GLU A 53 71.99 24.49 -14.88
C GLU A 53 72.07 25.88 -15.54
N ALA A 54 70.94 26.58 -15.65
CA ALA A 54 70.90 27.95 -16.15
C ALA A 54 71.69 28.92 -15.25
N ASN A 55 71.63 28.75 -13.93
CA ASN A 55 72.44 29.53 -12.99
C ASN A 55 73.94 29.16 -13.09
N GLN A 56 74.25 27.88 -13.29
CA GLN A 56 75.62 27.38 -13.42
C GLN A 56 76.31 27.87 -14.72
N ALA A 57 75.54 28.04 -15.79
CA ALA A 57 76.02 28.59 -17.07
C ALA A 57 76.19 30.13 -17.08
N GLY A 58 75.88 30.82 -15.98
CA GLY A 58 76.06 32.27 -15.84
C GLY A 58 75.30 33.08 -16.90
N ASP A 59 75.98 34.01 -17.57
CA ASP A 59 75.35 34.87 -18.58
C ASP A 59 74.78 34.11 -19.78
N HIS A 60 75.36 32.96 -20.12
CA HIS A 60 74.87 32.11 -21.22
C HIS A 60 73.59 31.33 -20.87
N GLY A 61 73.25 31.20 -19.58
CA GLY A 61 72.07 30.47 -19.11
C GLY A 61 70.82 31.33 -18.92
N ARG A 62 70.91 32.67 -19.05
CA ARG A 62 69.79 33.60 -18.76
C ARG A 62 68.49 33.28 -19.49
N GLY A 63 68.56 32.92 -20.77
CA GLY A 63 67.36 32.54 -21.55
C GLY A 63 66.71 31.25 -21.03
N PHE A 64 67.51 30.27 -20.62
CA PHE A 64 67.02 29.01 -20.05
C PHE A 64 66.43 29.20 -18.65
N ALA A 65 66.95 30.13 -17.85
CA ALA A 65 66.39 30.47 -16.54
C ALA A 65 64.94 30.99 -16.65
N VAL A 66 64.66 31.86 -17.64
CA VAL A 66 63.30 32.38 -17.89
C VAL A 66 62.34 31.26 -18.26
N VAL A 67 62.74 30.37 -19.17
CA VAL A 67 61.92 29.22 -19.58
C VAL A 67 61.66 28.28 -18.40
N ALA A 68 62.69 27.99 -17.59
CA ALA A 68 62.55 27.16 -16.40
C ALA A 68 61.59 27.77 -15.36
N GLN A 69 61.61 29.10 -15.20
CA GLN A 69 60.66 29.80 -14.33
C GLN A 69 59.23 29.68 -14.84
N GLU A 70 59.02 29.85 -16.15
CA GLU A 70 57.71 29.75 -16.79
C GLU A 70 57.12 28.33 -16.66
N VAL A 71 57.92 27.29 -16.91
CA VAL A 71 57.50 25.89 -16.74
C VAL A 71 57.12 25.60 -15.28
N ARG A 72 57.85 26.17 -14.32
CA ARG A 72 57.53 26.03 -12.89
C ARG A 72 56.22 26.74 -12.53
N ALA A 73 55.98 27.94 -13.07
CA ALA A 73 54.75 28.68 -12.87
C ALA A 73 53.53 27.93 -13.44
N ILE A 74 53.61 27.47 -14.69
CA ILE A 74 52.57 26.65 -15.34
C ILE A 74 52.33 25.37 -14.54
N SER A 75 53.39 24.71 -14.06
CA SER A 75 53.23 23.50 -13.24
C SER A 75 52.46 23.78 -11.95
N ALA A 76 52.74 24.89 -11.27
CA ALA A 76 52.01 25.27 -10.07
C ALA A 76 50.52 25.59 -10.37
N GLU A 77 50.24 26.27 -11.48
CA GLU A 77 48.88 26.58 -11.93
C GLU A 77 48.09 25.31 -12.26
N VAL A 78 48.69 24.36 -12.99
CA VAL A 78 48.07 23.06 -13.31
C VAL A 78 47.81 22.26 -12.02
N GLU A 79 48.72 22.29 -11.05
CA GLU A 79 48.54 21.62 -9.76
C GLU A 79 47.36 22.19 -8.98
N ALA A 80 47.25 23.52 -8.92
CA ALA A 80 46.13 24.22 -8.28
C ALA A 80 44.80 23.91 -8.98
N LEU A 81 44.74 24.08 -10.31
CA LEU A 81 43.54 23.80 -11.10
C LEU A 81 43.09 22.34 -10.97
N SER A 82 44.04 21.39 -10.96
CA SER A 82 43.73 19.98 -10.76
C SER A 82 43.19 19.69 -9.35
N GLY A 83 43.67 20.41 -8.34
CA GLY A 83 43.17 20.34 -6.96
C GLY A 83 41.75 20.87 -6.81
N ASP A 84 41.47 22.02 -7.41
CA ASP A 84 40.13 22.64 -7.39
C ASP A 84 39.13 21.76 -8.14
N PHE A 85 39.49 21.32 -9.35
CA PHE A 85 38.69 20.40 -10.15
C PHE A 85 38.40 19.07 -9.43
N SER A 86 39.41 18.51 -8.74
CA SER A 86 39.23 17.33 -7.89
C SER A 86 38.14 17.55 -6.84
N THR A 87 38.20 18.67 -6.16
CA THR A 87 37.32 18.99 -5.03
C THR A 87 35.88 19.21 -5.52
N GLU A 88 35.71 19.93 -6.62
CA GLU A 88 34.41 20.20 -7.22
C GLU A 88 33.78 18.92 -7.77
N LEU A 89 34.53 18.12 -8.53
CA LEU A 89 34.00 16.86 -9.07
C LEU A 89 33.59 15.86 -7.99
N ILE A 90 34.40 15.68 -6.94
CA ILE A 90 34.05 14.77 -5.85
C ILE A 90 32.75 15.22 -5.18
N ARG A 91 32.55 16.53 -5.02
CA ARG A 91 31.33 17.10 -4.44
C ARG A 91 30.11 16.85 -5.34
N GLU A 92 30.23 17.09 -6.64
CA GLU A 92 29.13 16.86 -7.59
C GLU A 92 28.79 15.37 -7.73
N ILE A 93 29.79 14.47 -7.71
CA ILE A 93 29.54 13.03 -7.73
C ILE A 93 28.79 12.60 -6.45
N ALA A 94 29.21 13.06 -5.27
CA ALA A 94 28.50 12.76 -4.02
C ALA A 94 27.04 13.26 -4.05
N ARG A 95 26.80 14.44 -4.63
CA ARG A 95 25.46 15.00 -4.81
C ARG A 95 24.61 14.17 -5.77
N LEU A 96 25.20 13.67 -6.86
CA LEU A 96 24.53 12.78 -7.80
C LEU A 96 24.16 11.44 -7.14
N GLU A 97 25.06 10.85 -6.34
CA GLU A 97 24.80 9.62 -5.59
C GLU A 97 23.66 9.78 -4.57
N GLU A 98 23.62 10.92 -3.86
CA GLU A 98 22.52 11.23 -2.94
C GLU A 98 21.20 11.41 -3.68
N THR A 99 21.21 12.16 -4.78
CA THR A 99 20.02 12.41 -5.60
C THR A 99 19.48 11.12 -6.19
N ALA A 100 20.34 10.27 -6.74
CA ALA A 100 19.98 8.97 -7.26
C ALA A 100 19.33 8.09 -6.19
N ARG A 101 19.94 8.01 -4.99
CA ARG A 101 19.36 7.26 -3.86
C ARG A 101 17.97 7.77 -3.46
N ARG A 102 17.81 9.10 -3.32
CA ARG A 102 16.50 9.71 -3.02
C ARG A 102 15.46 9.39 -4.10
N MET A 103 15.86 9.39 -5.38
CA MET A 103 14.98 9.02 -6.48
C MET A 103 14.57 7.53 -6.44
N ALA A 104 15.49 6.61 -6.15
CA ALA A 104 15.16 5.19 -5.96
C ALA A 104 14.14 5.00 -4.84
N THR A 105 14.42 5.58 -3.68
CA THR A 105 13.54 5.49 -2.52
C THR A 105 12.16 6.07 -2.81
N ALA A 106 12.08 7.23 -3.47
CA ALA A 106 10.82 7.83 -3.86
C ALA A 106 10.05 6.99 -4.88
N ALA A 107 10.73 6.40 -5.86
CA ALA A 107 10.12 5.52 -6.86
C ALA A 107 9.57 4.23 -6.23
N GLN A 108 10.34 3.61 -5.33
CA GLN A 108 9.92 2.44 -4.56
C GLN A 108 8.72 2.77 -3.67
N GLY A 109 8.78 3.87 -2.92
CA GLY A 109 7.66 4.34 -2.09
C GLY A 109 6.40 4.57 -2.90
N ARG A 110 6.49 5.27 -4.04
CA ARG A 110 5.35 5.53 -4.93
C ARG A 110 4.73 4.24 -5.47
N ARG A 111 5.55 3.29 -5.95
CA ARG A 111 5.08 1.98 -6.39
C ARG A 111 4.32 1.25 -5.28
N LEU A 112 4.83 1.24 -4.05
CA LEU A 112 4.16 0.58 -2.93
C LEU A 112 2.86 1.30 -2.50
N ILE A 113 2.81 2.63 -2.59
CA ILE A 113 1.58 3.41 -2.39
C ILE A 113 0.52 3.01 -3.42
N ASP A 114 0.89 2.91 -4.70
CA ASP A 114 -0.03 2.49 -5.76
C ASP A 114 -0.53 1.05 -5.56
N LEU A 115 0.34 0.14 -5.08
CA LEU A 115 -0.06 -1.23 -4.74
C LEU A 115 -0.99 -1.28 -3.51
N ALA A 116 -0.74 -0.43 -2.51
CA ALA A 116 -1.61 -0.29 -1.34
C ALA A 116 -3.00 0.25 -1.72
N LEU A 117 -3.05 1.25 -2.61
CA LEU A 117 -4.30 1.77 -3.18
C LEU A 117 -5.10 0.65 -3.87
N ASN A 118 -4.44 -0.11 -4.74
CA ASN A 118 -5.11 -1.20 -5.46
C ASN A 118 -5.68 -2.25 -4.49
N ALA A 119 -4.98 -2.58 -3.40
CA ALA A 119 -5.46 -3.52 -2.40
C ALA A 119 -6.74 -3.02 -1.70
N VAL A 120 -6.76 -1.75 -1.26
CA VAL A 120 -7.94 -1.20 -0.58
C VAL A 120 -9.11 -0.96 -1.54
N GLU A 121 -8.85 -0.51 -2.77
CA GLU A 121 -9.92 -0.35 -3.76
C GLU A 121 -10.61 -1.67 -4.12
N LEU A 122 -9.83 -2.76 -4.25
CA LEU A 122 -10.40 -4.07 -4.57
C LEU A 122 -11.37 -4.54 -3.48
N ILE A 123 -11.08 -4.24 -2.21
CA ILE A 123 -12.00 -4.60 -1.14
C ILE A 123 -13.24 -3.71 -1.14
N ASP A 124 -13.13 -2.41 -1.39
CA ASP A 124 -14.31 -1.54 -1.47
C ASP A 124 -15.25 -1.92 -2.61
N ARG A 125 -14.70 -2.27 -3.78
CA ARG A 125 -15.49 -2.79 -4.91
C ARG A 125 -16.23 -4.07 -4.54
N ASN A 126 -15.55 -4.98 -3.84
CA ASN A 126 -16.14 -6.23 -3.40
C ASN A 126 -17.26 -6.03 -2.35
N LEU A 127 -17.09 -5.01 -1.49
CA LEU A 127 -18.04 -4.67 -0.43
C LEU A 127 -19.22 -3.82 -0.93
N TYR A 128 -19.06 -3.04 -1.99
CA TYR A 128 -20.11 -2.21 -2.59
C TYR A 128 -21.40 -3.00 -2.87
N GLU A 129 -21.27 -4.17 -3.50
CA GLU A 129 -22.39 -5.04 -3.84
C GLU A 129 -23.18 -5.49 -2.61
N ARG A 130 -22.51 -5.69 -1.47
CA ARG A 130 -23.14 -6.17 -0.22
C ARG A 130 -24.13 -5.15 0.33
N SER A 131 -23.87 -3.86 0.10
CA SER A 131 -24.80 -2.79 0.46
C SER A 131 -26.10 -2.91 -0.36
N CYS A 132 -26.01 -3.24 -1.65
CA CYS A 132 -27.17 -3.41 -2.53
C CYS A 132 -27.93 -4.71 -2.20
N ASP A 133 -27.19 -5.80 -2.00
CA ASP A 133 -27.72 -7.13 -1.67
C ASP A 133 -28.63 -7.06 -0.43
N VAL A 134 -28.15 -6.47 0.67
CA VAL A 134 -28.93 -6.43 1.92
C VAL A 134 -30.22 -5.64 1.80
N ARG A 135 -30.19 -4.50 1.09
CA ARG A 135 -31.37 -3.64 0.89
C ARG A 135 -32.41 -4.33 0.02
N TRP A 136 -31.96 -4.98 -1.05
CA TRP A 136 -32.85 -5.73 -1.95
C TRP A 136 -33.51 -6.90 -1.21
N TRP A 137 -32.74 -7.72 -0.50
CA TRP A 137 -33.29 -8.88 0.21
C TRP A 137 -34.15 -8.52 1.41
N ALA A 138 -33.96 -7.34 2.01
CA ALA A 138 -34.85 -6.83 3.05
C ALA A 138 -36.29 -6.54 2.55
N THR A 139 -36.51 -6.49 1.23
CA THR A 139 -37.83 -6.32 0.61
C THR A 139 -38.49 -7.64 0.19
N ASP A 140 -37.83 -8.80 0.37
CA ASP A 140 -38.42 -10.10 0.03
C ASP A 140 -39.65 -10.38 0.90
N SER A 141 -40.76 -10.79 0.26
CA SER A 141 -42.04 -10.98 0.93
C SER A 141 -41.99 -12.04 2.03
N ALA A 142 -41.09 -13.03 1.93
CA ALA A 142 -40.91 -14.03 2.99
C ALA A 142 -40.33 -13.43 4.27
N MET A 143 -39.43 -12.44 4.15
CA MET A 143 -38.88 -11.73 5.32
C MET A 143 -39.96 -10.88 5.99
N ILE A 144 -40.73 -10.16 5.16
CA ILE A 144 -41.83 -9.31 5.61
C ILE A 144 -42.91 -10.16 6.29
N ASP A 145 -43.30 -11.29 5.69
CA ASP A 145 -44.34 -12.17 6.21
C ASP A 145 -43.96 -12.82 7.54
N ALA A 146 -42.69 -13.25 7.69
CA ALA A 146 -42.20 -13.82 8.94
C ALA A 146 -42.23 -12.83 10.11
N LEU A 147 -42.07 -11.53 9.83
CA LEU A 147 -42.09 -10.48 10.85
C LEU A 147 -43.50 -9.91 11.09
N ALA A 148 -44.30 -9.76 10.04
CA ALA A 148 -45.67 -9.24 10.13
C ALA A 148 -46.65 -10.28 10.71
N ARG A 149 -46.41 -11.57 10.48
CA ARG A 149 -47.20 -12.70 10.98
C ARG A 149 -46.29 -13.73 11.62
N PRO A 150 -45.78 -13.47 12.85
CA PRO A 150 -44.85 -14.37 13.52
C PRO A 150 -45.48 -15.76 13.72
N GLY A 151 -44.78 -16.79 13.26
CA GLY A 151 -45.22 -18.17 13.35
C GLY A 151 -44.13 -19.14 12.87
N SER A 152 -44.21 -20.40 13.28
CA SER A 152 -43.20 -21.41 12.90
C SER A 152 -43.16 -21.64 11.39
N GLU A 153 -44.31 -21.60 10.72
CA GLU A 153 -44.40 -21.80 9.26
C GLU A 153 -43.79 -20.64 8.49
N THR A 154 -44.10 -19.39 8.86
CA THR A 154 -43.56 -18.20 8.18
C THR A 154 -42.06 -18.05 8.44
N ALA A 155 -41.59 -18.35 9.66
CA ALA A 155 -40.17 -18.39 9.98
C ALA A 155 -39.41 -19.49 9.20
N ALA A 156 -39.99 -20.69 9.07
CA ALA A 156 -39.41 -21.77 8.29
C ALA A 156 -39.35 -21.43 6.78
N PHE A 157 -40.38 -20.77 6.25
CA PHE A 157 -40.38 -20.30 4.87
C PHE A 157 -39.33 -19.20 4.63
N ALA A 158 -39.20 -18.24 5.54
CA ALA A 158 -38.12 -17.25 5.49
C ALA A 158 -36.74 -17.91 5.54
N ALA A 159 -36.51 -18.87 6.45
CA ALA A 159 -35.25 -19.61 6.54
C ALA A 159 -34.94 -20.35 5.22
N HIS A 160 -35.93 -20.98 4.60
CA HIS A 160 -35.78 -21.62 3.29
C HIS A 160 -35.38 -20.60 2.20
N ARG A 161 -36.05 -19.44 2.15
CA ARG A 161 -35.74 -18.37 1.18
C ARG A 161 -34.33 -17.81 1.37
N LEU A 162 -33.90 -17.58 2.61
CA LEU A 162 -32.52 -17.19 2.93
C LEU A 162 -31.52 -18.26 2.47
N GLY A 163 -31.85 -19.54 2.63
CA GLY A 163 -31.05 -20.65 2.13
C GLY A 163 -30.88 -20.64 0.61
N VAL A 164 -31.97 -20.38 -0.14
CA VAL A 164 -31.93 -20.26 -1.62
C VAL A 164 -31.00 -19.11 -2.05
N ILE A 165 -31.04 -17.97 -1.34
CA ILE A 165 -30.11 -16.87 -1.60
C ILE A 165 -28.66 -17.34 -1.39
N LEU A 166 -28.38 -18.02 -0.28
CA LEU A 166 -27.03 -18.51 0.05
C LEU A 166 -26.50 -19.58 -0.89
N ASP A 167 -27.35 -20.30 -1.61
CA ASP A 167 -26.93 -21.25 -2.64
C ASP A 167 -26.45 -20.54 -3.92
N ALA A 168 -26.98 -19.34 -4.20
CA ALA A 168 -26.54 -18.50 -5.31
C ALA A 168 -25.36 -17.57 -4.94
N TYR A 169 -25.29 -17.11 -3.68
CA TYR A 169 -24.30 -16.15 -3.19
C TYR A 169 -23.39 -16.80 -2.13
N THR A 170 -22.32 -17.44 -2.59
CA THR A 170 -21.45 -18.31 -1.76
C THR A 170 -20.47 -17.55 -0.86
N VAL A 171 -20.41 -16.22 -0.96
CA VAL A 171 -19.51 -15.36 -0.18
C VAL A 171 -20.01 -15.04 1.22
N TYR A 172 -21.24 -15.46 1.54
CA TYR A 172 -21.85 -15.25 2.85
C TYR A 172 -21.82 -16.53 3.67
N LEU A 173 -21.53 -16.41 4.96
CA LEU A 173 -21.65 -17.51 5.91
C LEU A 173 -23.12 -17.81 6.21
N ASP A 174 -23.89 -16.76 6.50
CA ASP A 174 -25.30 -16.84 6.86
C ASP A 174 -26.01 -15.48 6.67
N LEU A 175 -27.33 -15.51 6.64
CA LEU A 175 -28.20 -14.33 6.68
C LEU A 175 -29.14 -14.46 7.87
N TRP A 176 -29.33 -13.40 8.63
CA TRP A 176 -30.13 -13.40 9.85
C TRP A 176 -31.29 -12.42 9.73
N LEU A 177 -32.50 -12.95 9.79
CA LEU A 177 -33.70 -12.15 9.94
C LEU A 177 -33.95 -11.95 11.43
N CYS A 178 -33.98 -10.69 11.87
CA CYS A 178 -34.17 -10.31 13.25
C CYS A 178 -35.48 -9.53 13.43
N ASP A 179 -36.18 -9.79 14.52
CA ASP A 179 -37.31 -8.96 14.94
C ASP A 179 -36.84 -7.58 15.49
N PRO A 180 -37.75 -6.65 15.80
CA PRO A 180 -37.38 -5.32 16.32
C PRO A 180 -36.66 -5.35 17.68
N SER A 181 -36.83 -6.43 18.46
CA SER A 181 -36.14 -6.63 19.73
C SER A 181 -34.70 -7.15 19.55
N GLY A 182 -34.39 -7.66 18.36
CA GLY A 182 -33.12 -8.27 18.00
C GLY A 182 -33.08 -9.77 18.18
N GLN A 183 -34.21 -10.45 18.36
CA GLN A 183 -34.25 -11.91 18.32
C GLN A 183 -34.12 -12.39 16.87
N ILE A 184 -33.23 -13.35 16.62
CA ILE A 184 -33.07 -13.97 15.29
C ILE A 184 -34.25 -14.94 15.09
N VAL A 185 -35.17 -14.59 14.18
CA VAL A 185 -36.37 -15.39 13.90
C VAL A 185 -36.13 -16.44 12.81
N ALA A 186 -35.21 -16.17 11.88
CA ALA A 186 -34.84 -17.11 10.82
C ALA A 186 -33.37 -16.90 10.41
N SER A 187 -32.73 -17.98 9.96
CA SER A 187 -31.40 -17.95 9.34
C SER A 187 -31.35 -18.79 8.07
N GLY A 188 -30.37 -18.52 7.19
CA GLY A 188 -30.23 -19.20 5.90
C GLY A 188 -29.50 -20.54 5.97
N ARG A 189 -28.67 -20.77 6.99
CA ARG A 189 -27.96 -22.05 7.21
C ARG A 189 -28.25 -22.66 8.59
N PRO A 190 -29.51 -22.92 8.97
CA PRO A 190 -29.85 -23.41 10.31
C PRO A 190 -29.19 -24.76 10.66
N GLY A 191 -28.88 -25.60 9.65
CA GLY A 191 -28.16 -26.85 9.84
C GLY A 191 -26.66 -26.70 10.09
N ARG A 192 -26.05 -25.57 9.70
CA ARG A 192 -24.63 -25.25 9.95
C ARG A 192 -24.48 -24.34 11.17
N PHE A 193 -25.37 -23.37 11.32
CA PHE A 193 -25.36 -22.36 12.36
C PHE A 193 -26.75 -22.30 13.04
N PRO A 194 -26.93 -22.94 14.21
CA PRO A 194 -28.20 -22.99 14.91
C PRO A 194 -28.46 -21.69 15.71
N VAL A 195 -28.69 -20.59 14.99
CA VAL A 195 -28.76 -19.24 15.58
C VAL A 195 -30.17 -18.74 15.86
N ALA A 196 -31.21 -19.42 15.37
CA ALA A 196 -32.59 -19.04 15.62
C ALA A 196 -32.89 -19.01 17.13
N GLY A 197 -33.58 -17.96 17.58
CA GLY A 197 -33.87 -17.70 18.99
C GLY A 197 -32.75 -16.96 19.75
N GLN A 198 -31.53 -16.87 19.20
CA GLN A 198 -30.45 -16.08 19.79
C GLN A 198 -30.69 -14.57 19.58
N SER A 199 -29.98 -13.74 20.35
CA SER A 199 -30.10 -12.28 20.26
C SER A 199 -28.97 -11.65 19.46
N ALA A 200 -29.33 -10.79 18.50
CA ALA A 200 -28.50 -9.85 17.76
C ALA A 200 -28.49 -8.43 18.34
N ALA A 201 -29.31 -8.15 19.36
CA ALA A 201 -29.58 -6.79 19.84
C ALA A 201 -28.33 -5.98 20.25
N GLY A 202 -27.32 -6.66 20.82
CA GLY A 202 -26.06 -6.04 21.24
C GLY A 202 -25.03 -5.82 20.13
N ARG A 203 -25.32 -6.22 18.89
CA ARG A 203 -24.36 -6.11 17.78
C ARG A 203 -24.36 -4.68 17.20
N PRO A 204 -23.19 -4.12 16.85
CA PRO A 204 -23.10 -2.76 16.32
C PRO A 204 -23.96 -2.55 15.06
N TRP A 205 -23.93 -3.50 14.12
CA TRP A 205 -24.72 -3.42 12.88
C TRP A 205 -26.23 -3.40 13.15
N PHE A 206 -26.71 -4.11 14.17
CA PHE A 206 -28.14 -4.16 14.51
C PHE A 206 -28.57 -2.82 15.10
N THR A 207 -27.78 -2.29 16.04
CA THR A 207 -28.05 -0.98 16.65
C THR A 207 -28.04 0.13 15.60
N ALA A 208 -27.08 0.11 14.67
CA ALA A 208 -27.00 1.05 13.57
C ALA A 208 -28.18 0.90 12.60
N ALA A 209 -28.53 -0.32 12.20
CA ALA A 209 -29.66 -0.58 11.29
C ALA A 209 -31.01 -0.14 11.89
N ARG A 210 -31.19 -0.28 13.21
CA ARG A 210 -32.39 0.16 13.91
C ARG A 210 -32.57 1.68 13.86
N ALA A 211 -31.48 2.44 13.72
CA ALA A 211 -31.51 3.90 13.63
C ALA A 211 -31.79 4.42 12.21
N LEU A 212 -31.87 3.54 11.20
CA LEU A 212 -32.11 3.95 9.80
C LEU A 212 -33.53 4.50 9.62
N ALA A 213 -33.62 5.65 8.95
CA ALA A 213 -34.89 6.31 8.67
C ALA A 213 -35.52 5.86 7.34
N ASP A 214 -34.71 5.42 6.38
CA ASP A 214 -35.14 4.99 5.04
C ASP A 214 -34.79 3.50 4.83
N GLY A 215 -35.64 2.76 4.11
CA GLY A 215 -35.36 1.37 3.70
C GLY A 215 -34.35 1.26 2.56
N ASN A 216 -34.04 2.38 1.89
CA ASN A 216 -32.96 2.47 0.91
C ASN A 216 -31.59 2.75 1.56
N ASP A 217 -31.55 2.97 2.88
CA ASP A 217 -30.30 3.06 3.61
C ASP A 217 -29.85 1.68 4.10
N TYR A 218 -28.61 1.60 4.55
CA TYR A 218 -28.01 0.40 5.13
C TYR A 218 -27.06 0.80 6.25
N ALA A 219 -26.80 -0.15 7.14
CA ALA A 219 -25.76 -0.06 8.14
C ALA A 219 -24.70 -1.13 7.86
N VAL A 220 -23.49 -0.86 8.32
CA VAL A 220 -22.35 -1.77 8.23
C VAL A 220 -21.57 -1.71 9.54
N ALA A 221 -21.15 -2.87 10.03
CA ALA A 221 -20.19 -2.97 11.12
C ALA A 221 -18.80 -3.29 10.57
N ASP A 222 -17.77 -2.79 11.25
CA ASP A 222 -16.38 -3.16 10.98
C ASP A 222 -16.13 -4.65 11.30
N ILE A 223 -14.96 -5.13 10.90
CA ILE A 223 -14.61 -6.54 10.99
C ILE A 223 -14.56 -6.99 12.45
N SER A 224 -15.26 -8.08 12.72
CA SER A 224 -15.32 -8.70 14.04
C SER A 224 -15.37 -10.22 13.94
N ALA A 225 -14.93 -10.89 15.00
CA ALA A 225 -15.14 -12.33 15.15
C ALA A 225 -16.55 -12.58 15.70
N GLU A 226 -17.37 -13.33 14.97
CA GLU A 226 -18.77 -13.56 15.32
C GLU A 226 -18.94 -14.89 16.08
N PRO A 227 -19.24 -14.87 17.40
CA PRO A 227 -19.33 -16.08 18.21
C PRO A 227 -20.38 -17.07 17.72
N LEU A 228 -21.52 -16.60 17.21
CA LEU A 228 -22.59 -17.48 16.71
C LEU A 228 -22.25 -18.18 15.39
N LEU A 229 -21.17 -17.74 14.72
CA LEU A 229 -20.62 -18.36 13.50
C LEU A 229 -19.28 -19.05 13.79
N GLY A 230 -19.07 -19.49 15.03
CA GLY A 230 -17.85 -20.20 15.43
C GLY A 230 -16.61 -19.32 15.51
N GLY A 231 -16.78 -18.00 15.72
CA GLY A 231 -15.68 -17.04 15.78
C GLY A 231 -15.14 -16.65 14.41
N ALA A 232 -15.87 -16.95 13.32
CA ALA A 232 -15.50 -16.50 11.98
C ALA A 232 -15.41 -14.97 11.90
N HIS A 233 -14.44 -14.47 11.15
CA HIS A 233 -14.33 -13.03 10.92
C HIS A 233 -15.36 -12.61 9.88
N VAL A 234 -16.17 -11.60 10.20
CA VAL A 234 -17.25 -11.14 9.33
C VAL A 234 -17.23 -9.64 9.14
N ALA A 235 -17.68 -9.22 7.96
CA ALA A 235 -18.21 -7.88 7.73
C ALA A 235 -19.74 -7.98 7.68
N THR A 236 -20.45 -7.34 8.60
CA THR A 236 -21.92 -7.46 8.62
C THR A 236 -22.56 -6.22 8.02
N TYR A 237 -23.36 -6.44 6.97
CA TYR A 237 -24.24 -5.43 6.40
C TYR A 237 -25.65 -5.66 6.89
N ALA A 238 -26.40 -4.59 7.11
CA ALA A 238 -27.74 -4.68 7.63
C ALA A 238 -28.67 -3.63 7.01
N ALA A 239 -29.92 -4.01 6.80
CA ALA A 239 -30.98 -3.10 6.35
C ALA A 239 -32.28 -3.38 7.10
N GLY A 240 -33.11 -2.35 7.20
CA GLY A 240 -34.42 -2.46 7.82
C GLY A 240 -35.40 -3.21 6.93
N VAL A 241 -36.07 -4.22 7.48
CA VAL A 241 -37.25 -4.83 6.86
C VAL A 241 -38.46 -4.00 7.26
N ARG A 242 -39.18 -3.47 6.27
CA ARG A 242 -40.28 -2.53 6.47
C ARG A 242 -41.60 -3.10 5.99
N GLU A 243 -42.68 -2.63 6.63
CA GLU A 243 -44.04 -3.05 6.34
C GLU A 243 -44.38 -2.90 4.85
N GLY A 244 -44.86 -3.98 4.24
CA GLY A 244 -45.21 -4.02 2.81
C GLY A 244 -44.04 -3.88 1.83
N GLY A 245 -42.79 -3.88 2.31
CA GLY A 245 -41.61 -3.61 1.48
C GLY A 245 -41.46 -2.14 1.09
N ASP A 246 -42.27 -1.24 1.68
CA ASP A 246 -42.17 0.19 1.44
C ASP A 246 -40.93 0.77 2.16
N PRO A 247 -39.97 1.41 1.45
CA PRO A 247 -38.82 2.05 2.08
C PRO A 247 -39.18 3.13 3.10
N ARG A 248 -40.38 3.72 3.02
CA ARG A 248 -40.91 4.69 4.00
C ARG A 248 -41.85 4.04 5.02
N GLY A 249 -42.12 2.75 4.88
CA GLY A 249 -42.95 1.97 5.80
C GLY A 249 -42.36 1.87 7.20
N ARG A 250 -43.19 1.44 8.14
CA ARG A 250 -42.77 1.20 9.53
C ARG A 250 -41.72 0.08 9.56
N LEU A 251 -40.66 0.28 10.34
CA LEU A 251 -39.64 -0.74 10.59
C LEU A 251 -40.27 -1.90 11.38
N ILE A 252 -40.22 -3.12 10.83
CA ILE A 252 -40.78 -4.33 11.45
C ILE A 252 -39.73 -5.40 11.74
N GLY A 253 -38.48 -5.19 11.33
CA GLY A 253 -37.34 -6.02 11.69
C GLY A 253 -36.09 -5.58 10.93
N ILE A 254 -35.03 -6.37 11.03
CA ILE A 254 -33.72 -6.09 10.41
C ILE A 254 -33.20 -7.36 9.76
N LEU A 255 -32.73 -7.24 8.52
CA LEU A 255 -31.95 -8.29 7.86
C LEU A 255 -30.47 -7.97 8.01
N GLY A 256 -29.70 -8.90 8.57
CA GLY A 256 -28.24 -8.82 8.64
C GLY A 256 -27.60 -9.90 7.77
N ILE A 257 -26.65 -9.55 6.92
CA ILE A 257 -25.93 -10.47 6.05
C ILE A 257 -24.48 -10.62 6.52
N GLN A 258 -24.06 -11.86 6.81
CA GLN A 258 -22.78 -12.18 7.44
C GLN A 258 -21.76 -12.55 6.35
N PHE A 259 -21.04 -11.54 5.85
CA PHE A 259 -20.04 -11.72 4.79
C PHE A 259 -18.79 -12.43 5.33
N ASP A 260 -18.30 -13.46 4.64
CA ASP A 260 -17.19 -14.32 5.07
C ASP A 260 -15.81 -13.66 4.89
N TRP A 261 -15.54 -12.57 5.61
CA TRP A 261 -14.41 -11.66 5.39
C TRP A 261 -13.04 -12.34 5.13
N ALA A 262 -12.68 -13.34 5.94
CA ALA A 262 -11.33 -13.87 5.99
C ALA A 262 -10.79 -14.37 4.63
N PRO A 263 -11.48 -15.26 3.89
CA PRO A 263 -11.03 -15.70 2.56
C PRO A 263 -10.94 -14.57 1.53
N GLN A 264 -11.87 -13.61 1.49
CA GLN A 264 -11.79 -12.54 0.48
C GLN A 264 -10.66 -11.56 0.77
N ALA A 265 -10.49 -11.18 2.04
CA ALA A 265 -9.40 -10.30 2.43
C ALA A 265 -8.04 -10.97 2.22
N ARG A 266 -7.92 -12.28 2.50
CA ARG A 266 -6.71 -13.06 2.21
C ARG A 266 -6.36 -13.04 0.72
N ALA A 267 -7.34 -13.30 -0.15
CA ALA A 267 -7.12 -13.30 -1.59
C ALA A 267 -6.60 -11.94 -2.11
N ILE A 268 -7.03 -10.83 -1.49
CA ILE A 268 -6.56 -9.48 -1.83
C ILE A 268 -5.12 -9.26 -1.38
N VAL A 269 -4.82 -9.48 -0.10
CA VAL A 269 -3.45 -9.22 0.44
C VAL A 269 -2.40 -10.15 -0.16
N GLU A 270 -2.76 -11.39 -0.48
CA GLU A 270 -1.88 -12.32 -1.20
C GLU A 270 -1.82 -12.01 -2.70
N GLY A 271 -2.90 -11.45 -3.27
CA GLY A 271 -3.01 -11.12 -4.70
C GLY A 271 -2.27 -9.86 -5.15
N VAL A 272 -1.72 -9.05 -4.22
CA VAL A 272 -0.92 -7.86 -4.58
C VAL A 272 0.29 -8.28 -5.42
N ARG A 273 0.54 -7.55 -6.51
CA ARG A 273 1.53 -7.87 -7.54
C ARG A 273 2.95 -7.46 -7.16
N LEU A 274 3.50 -8.19 -6.19
CA LEU A 274 4.91 -8.15 -5.80
C LEU A 274 5.69 -9.24 -6.53
N THR A 275 6.96 -8.97 -6.86
CA THR A 275 7.91 -10.03 -7.27
C THR A 275 8.14 -11.01 -6.12
N GLU A 276 8.75 -12.16 -6.41
CA GLU A 276 9.06 -13.16 -5.37
C GLU A 276 9.97 -12.59 -4.27
N ASP A 277 11.03 -11.89 -4.66
CA ASP A 277 11.96 -11.21 -3.74
C ASP A 277 11.25 -10.13 -2.92
N GLU A 278 10.42 -9.30 -3.55
CA GLU A 278 9.64 -8.29 -2.84
C GLU A 278 8.69 -8.95 -1.84
N ARG A 279 7.98 -10.00 -2.24
CA ARG A 279 7.01 -10.71 -1.39
C ARG A 279 7.69 -11.33 -0.17
N ALA A 280 8.88 -11.90 -0.31
CA ALA A 280 9.63 -12.51 0.79
C ALA A 280 9.97 -11.50 1.91
N ARG A 281 10.09 -10.22 1.58
CA ARG A 281 10.42 -9.14 2.53
C ARG A 281 9.29 -8.14 2.76
N SER A 282 8.10 -8.39 2.20
CA SER A 282 6.95 -7.49 2.32
C SER A 282 5.80 -8.13 3.08
N ARG A 283 5.11 -7.31 3.85
CA ARG A 283 3.84 -7.64 4.48
C ARG A 283 2.77 -6.69 3.94
N VAL A 284 1.74 -7.26 3.34
CA VAL A 284 0.59 -6.52 2.82
C VAL A 284 -0.54 -6.60 3.83
N LEU A 285 -1.17 -5.46 4.10
CA LEU A 285 -2.16 -5.30 5.15
C LEU A 285 -3.38 -4.53 4.64
N LEU A 286 -4.54 -4.91 5.18
CA LEU A 286 -5.70 -4.04 5.27
C LEU A 286 -5.87 -3.65 6.74
N VAL A 287 -6.12 -2.38 6.99
CA VAL A 287 -6.24 -1.80 8.33
C VAL A 287 -7.53 -0.98 8.41
N ASP A 288 -8.26 -1.09 9.52
CA ASP A 288 -9.48 -0.33 9.73
C ASP A 288 -9.22 1.17 10.02
N ALA A 289 -10.29 1.96 10.17
CA ALA A 289 -10.19 3.40 10.46
C ALA A 289 -9.49 3.71 11.79
N ASP A 290 -9.56 2.78 12.75
CA ASP A 290 -8.81 2.86 14.01
C ASP A 290 -7.40 2.28 13.89
N ARG A 291 -6.97 1.94 12.68
CA ARG A 291 -5.65 1.38 12.33
C ARG A 291 -5.41 -0.02 12.89
N ARG A 292 -6.45 -0.78 13.22
CA ARG A 292 -6.33 -2.18 13.61
C ARG A 292 -6.28 -3.06 12.37
N VAL A 293 -5.36 -4.03 12.38
CA VAL A 293 -5.14 -4.93 11.25
C VAL A 293 -6.38 -5.80 11.06
N ILE A 294 -7.03 -5.70 9.90
CA ILE A 294 -8.21 -6.49 9.53
C ILE A 294 -7.86 -7.60 8.52
N ALA A 295 -6.73 -7.48 7.82
CA ALA A 295 -6.14 -8.57 7.03
C ALA A 295 -4.63 -8.41 6.92
N ALA A 296 -3.92 -9.53 6.81
CA ALA A 296 -2.47 -9.57 6.65
C ALA A 296 -2.03 -10.73 5.77
N SER A 297 -1.07 -10.50 4.87
CA SER A 297 -0.54 -11.54 3.96
C SER A 297 0.19 -12.67 4.67
N ASP A 298 0.64 -12.46 5.90
CA ASP A 298 1.24 -13.47 6.78
C ASP A 298 0.26 -14.02 7.83
N GLY A 299 -0.98 -13.52 7.85
CA GLY A 299 -2.01 -13.85 8.83
C GLY A 299 -1.75 -13.37 10.25
N GLN A 300 -0.62 -12.70 10.52
CA GLN A 300 -0.24 -12.29 11.87
C GLN A 300 -0.99 -11.02 12.29
N GLY A 301 -1.32 -10.91 13.59
CA GLY A 301 -1.87 -9.69 14.16
C GLY A 301 -3.31 -9.33 13.77
N VAL A 302 -3.98 -10.15 12.96
CA VAL A 302 -5.34 -9.88 12.48
C VAL A 302 -6.33 -9.75 13.66
N LEU A 303 -7.07 -8.65 13.69
CA LEU A 303 -7.96 -8.15 14.73
C LEU A 303 -7.32 -7.87 16.10
N ARG A 304 -5.98 -7.85 16.19
CA ARG A 304 -5.23 -7.64 17.44
C ARG A 304 -4.28 -6.45 17.36
N ASP A 305 -3.46 -6.43 16.32
CA ASP A 305 -2.39 -5.45 16.18
C ASP A 305 -2.94 -4.15 15.60
N ARG A 306 -2.26 -3.04 15.91
CA ARG A 306 -2.51 -1.74 15.31
C ARG A 306 -1.25 -1.22 14.63
N ILE A 307 -1.43 -0.53 13.52
CA ILE A 307 -0.33 0.09 12.76
C ILE A 307 -0.34 1.58 13.04
N ASP A 308 0.82 2.17 13.28
CA ASP A 308 0.94 3.62 13.37
C ASP A 308 1.09 4.21 11.96
N LEU A 309 0.20 5.13 11.61
CA LEU A 309 0.18 5.83 10.34
C LEU A 309 0.13 7.34 10.59
N PRO A 310 0.75 8.18 9.74
CA PRO A 310 0.65 9.63 9.86
C PRO A 310 -0.80 10.10 9.88
N ALA A 311 -1.15 10.94 10.86
CA ALA A 311 -2.49 11.54 10.91
C ALA A 311 -2.67 12.57 9.78
N GLY A 312 -3.88 12.63 9.21
CA GLY A 312 -4.26 13.65 8.22
C GLY A 312 -3.66 13.45 6.82
N GLN A 313 -3.03 12.30 6.54
CA GLN A 313 -2.56 11.95 5.20
C GLN A 313 -3.43 10.85 4.61
N GLU A 314 -3.92 11.08 3.40
CA GLU A 314 -4.65 10.08 2.61
C GLU A 314 -3.70 9.00 2.09
N ALA A 315 -2.49 9.36 1.68
CA ALA A 315 -1.51 8.41 1.18
C ALA A 315 -0.08 8.90 1.43
N GLY A 316 0.85 7.97 1.57
CA GLY A 316 2.24 8.32 1.82
C GLY A 316 3.15 7.12 2.01
N SER A 317 4.44 7.40 2.10
CA SER A 317 5.43 6.40 2.50
C SER A 317 6.42 7.00 3.49
N LEU A 318 6.85 6.19 4.45
CA LEU A 318 7.77 6.57 5.51
C LEU A 318 8.67 5.39 5.88
N PHE A 319 9.82 5.69 6.46
CA PHE A 319 10.67 4.65 7.06
C PHE A 319 10.37 4.52 8.54
N ALA A 320 10.10 3.29 8.97
CA ALA A 320 10.10 2.94 10.37
C ALA A 320 11.54 2.97 10.94
N PRO A 321 11.71 3.05 12.27
CA PRO A 321 13.04 3.12 12.91
C PRO A 321 13.96 1.94 12.59
N ASP A 322 13.40 0.78 12.24
CA ASP A 322 14.13 -0.43 11.84
C ASP A 322 14.53 -0.44 10.34
N GLY A 323 14.24 0.64 9.61
CA GLY A 323 14.50 0.76 8.18
C GLY A 323 13.41 0.17 7.29
N THR A 324 12.32 -0.37 7.84
CA THR A 324 11.18 -0.85 7.06
C THR A 324 10.50 0.30 6.35
N LEU A 325 10.35 0.23 5.03
CA LEU A 325 9.54 1.16 4.25
C LEU A 325 8.06 0.82 4.42
N VAL A 326 7.29 1.73 5.01
CA VAL A 326 5.84 1.61 5.19
C VAL A 326 5.17 2.55 4.20
N ALA A 327 4.43 1.98 3.25
CA ALA A 327 3.60 2.71 2.31
C ALA A 327 2.12 2.46 2.63
N PHE A 328 1.28 3.48 2.51
CA PHE A 328 -0.13 3.40 2.83
C PHE A 328 -0.97 4.23 1.88
N HIS A 329 -2.24 3.83 1.74
CA HIS A 329 -3.26 4.59 1.04
C HIS A 329 -4.62 4.37 1.71
N HIS A 330 -5.31 5.45 2.02
CA HIS A 330 -6.68 5.50 2.52
C HIS A 330 -7.65 5.18 1.37
N THR A 331 -8.75 4.52 1.69
CA THR A 331 -9.78 4.22 0.70
C THR A 331 -10.33 5.51 0.05
N PRO A 332 -10.38 5.59 -1.29
CA PRO A 332 -11.12 6.64 -1.97
C PRO A 332 -12.65 6.38 -1.99
N GLY A 333 -13.09 5.22 -1.50
CA GLY A 333 -14.42 4.66 -1.73
C GLY A 333 -14.60 4.11 -3.14
N TYR A 334 -15.82 3.68 -3.45
CA TYR A 334 -16.23 3.19 -4.75
C TYR A 334 -17.70 3.54 -5.03
N GLU A 335 -17.96 4.24 -6.14
CA GLU A 335 -19.30 4.69 -6.53
C GLU A 335 -20.00 5.47 -5.40
N THR A 336 -21.12 4.95 -4.88
CA THR A 336 -21.87 5.54 -3.76
C THR A 336 -21.46 4.97 -2.39
N TYR A 337 -20.57 3.98 -2.36
CA TYR A 337 -20.02 3.41 -1.14
C TYR A 337 -18.71 4.10 -0.78
N ARG A 338 -18.73 4.91 0.27
CA ARG A 338 -17.56 5.71 0.68
C ARG A 338 -16.42 4.89 1.30
N GLY A 339 -16.60 3.58 1.47
CA GLY A 339 -15.69 2.77 2.27
C GLY A 339 -15.93 2.95 3.78
N LEU A 340 -15.19 2.17 4.57
CA LEU A 340 -15.22 2.20 6.04
C LEU A 340 -14.07 3.02 6.64
N GLY A 341 -13.43 3.87 5.84
CA GLY A 341 -12.25 4.63 6.26
C GLY A 341 -11.00 3.77 6.40
N TRP A 342 -10.95 2.66 5.67
CA TRP A 342 -9.87 1.68 5.74
C TRP A 342 -8.63 2.12 4.94
N TYR A 343 -7.51 1.48 5.24
CA TYR A 343 -6.23 1.70 4.58
C TYR A 343 -5.71 0.40 3.99
N GLY A 344 -5.13 0.50 2.79
CA GLY A 344 -4.15 -0.47 2.31
C GLY A 344 -2.78 -0.07 2.84
N VAL A 345 -2.00 -1.03 3.33
CA VAL A 345 -0.64 -0.79 3.83
C VAL A 345 0.31 -1.87 3.35
N ILE A 346 1.51 -1.47 2.94
CA ILE A 346 2.61 -2.39 2.62
C ILE A 346 3.80 -2.01 3.47
N GLN A 347 4.31 -2.97 4.23
CA GLN A 347 5.54 -2.86 5.01
C GLN A 347 6.62 -3.69 4.30
N GLN A 348 7.69 -3.06 3.82
CA GLN A 348 8.77 -3.72 3.10
C GLN A 348 10.09 -3.53 3.84
N ARG A 349 10.67 -4.65 4.30
CA ARG A 349 11.98 -4.67 4.96
C ARG A 349 13.10 -4.39 3.93
N PRO A 350 14.21 -3.77 4.35
CA PRO A 350 15.34 -3.45 3.46
C PRO A 350 15.88 -4.66 2.70
#